data_AF-A0A1F8V793-F1
#
_entry.id   AF-A0A1F8V793-F1
#
_cell.length_a   1.000
_cell.length_b   1.000
_cell.length_c   1.000
_cell.angle_alpha   90.00
_cell.angle_beta   90.00
_cell.angle_gamma   90.00
#
_symmetry.space_group_name_H-M   'P 1'
#
loop_
_entity.id
_entity.type
_entity.pdbx_description
1 polymer ?
#
loop_
_entity_poly.entity_id
_entity_poly.type
_entity_poly.pdbx_seq_one_letter_code
_entity_poly.pdbx_strand_id
1 'polypeptide(L)'
;MKCIENEILVDTYNEDEEMSAWHCYLTDTLTFPFGADASKQMLRSPLLSGEKVTVTGLAGMDDCYDGLVVMIQWQGRIFAVLLEQLSLDGDTSEKTREAVEDWQYWISSHGLLY
;
A
#
# COMPACT_ATOMS: atom_id res chain seq x y z
N MET A 1 -17.62 -6.79 -11.76
CA MET A 1 -16.48 -5.86 -11.72
C MET A 1 -17.04 -4.57 -11.15
N LYS A 2 -16.97 -4.39 -9.82
CA LYS A 2 -17.37 -3.13 -9.18
C LYS A 2 -16.24 -2.14 -9.47
N CYS A 3 -16.54 -1.04 -10.16
CA CYS A 3 -15.53 -0.03 -10.46
C CYS A 3 -15.21 0.74 -9.18
N ILE A 4 -14.06 0.46 -8.58
CA ILE A 4 -13.47 1.18 -7.44
C ILE A 4 -13.35 2.70 -7.75
N GLU A 5 -13.16 3.05 -9.02
CA GLU A 5 -13.14 4.43 -9.54
C GLU A 5 -14.39 5.24 -9.14
N ASN A 6 -15.57 4.62 -9.07
CA ASN A 6 -16.83 5.30 -8.75
C ASN A 6 -17.20 5.29 -7.25
N GLU A 7 -16.35 4.75 -6.36
CA GLU A 7 -16.57 4.84 -4.91
C GLU A 7 -15.46 5.65 -4.21
N ILE A 8 -14.22 5.59 -4.69
CA ILE A 8 -13.08 6.28 -4.07
C ILE A 8 -12.78 7.64 -4.74
N LEU A 9 -12.89 7.73 -6.07
CA LEU A 9 -12.40 8.89 -6.86
C LEU A 9 -13.51 9.83 -7.35
N VAL A 10 -14.73 9.70 -6.80
CA VAL A 10 -15.94 10.39 -7.30
C VAL A 10 -15.82 11.92 -7.27
N ASP A 11 -14.98 12.47 -6.39
CA ASP A 11 -14.80 13.91 -6.21
C ASP A 11 -13.32 14.36 -6.33
N THR A 12 -12.46 13.60 -7.00
CA THR A 12 -11.03 13.96 -7.14
C THR A 12 -10.77 14.70 -8.44
N TYR A 13 -10.24 15.91 -8.34
CA TYR A 13 -9.94 16.82 -9.44
C TYR A 13 -8.45 16.86 -9.81
N ASN A 14 -7.58 16.30 -8.97
CA ASN A 14 -6.13 16.22 -9.18
C ASN A 14 -5.50 15.00 -8.46
N GLU A 15 -4.23 14.72 -8.78
CA GLU A 15 -3.47 13.57 -8.26
C GLU A 15 -3.35 13.57 -6.72
N ASP A 16 -3.27 14.74 -6.08
CA ASP A 16 -3.19 14.84 -4.61
C ASP A 16 -4.50 14.42 -3.94
N GLU A 17 -5.65 14.77 -4.53
CA GLU A 17 -6.97 14.36 -4.07
C GLU A 17 -7.19 12.85 -4.28
N GLU A 18 -6.71 12.29 -5.40
CA GLU A 18 -6.72 10.85 -5.64
C GLU A 18 -5.91 10.09 -4.58
N MET A 19 -4.68 10.57 -4.29
CA MET A 19 -3.83 10.01 -3.24
C MET A 19 -4.46 10.15 -1.84
N SER A 20 -5.14 11.26 -1.56
CA SER A 20 -5.88 11.47 -0.32
C SER A 20 -7.00 10.45 -0.14
N ALA A 21 -7.76 10.21 -1.20
CA ALA A 21 -8.87 9.28 -1.20
C ALA A 21 -8.39 7.83 -0.99
N TRP A 22 -7.31 7.44 -1.68
CA TRP A 22 -6.65 6.15 -1.46
C TRP A 22 -6.11 5.99 -0.05
N HIS A 23 -5.47 7.03 0.50
CA HIS A 23 -4.97 7.01 1.88
C HIS A 23 -6.12 6.80 2.89
N CYS A 24 -7.23 7.53 2.74
CA CYS A 24 -8.41 7.36 3.59
C CYS A 24 -8.99 5.94 3.48
N TYR A 25 -9.21 5.46 2.25
CA TYR A 25 -9.76 4.13 2.01
C TYR A 25 -8.90 3.01 2.63
N LEU A 26 -7.58 3.05 2.43
CA LEU A 26 -6.68 2.06 3.00
C LEU A 26 -6.57 2.18 4.52
N THR A 27 -6.61 3.40 5.08
CA THR A 27 -6.64 3.61 6.53
C THR A 27 -7.83 2.92 7.18
N ASP A 28 -9.01 3.00 6.54
CA ASP A 28 -10.24 2.42 7.07
C ASP A 28 -10.37 0.90 6.82
N THR A 29 -9.68 0.39 5.78
CA THR A 29 -9.87 -1.00 5.31
C THR A 29 -8.76 -1.97 5.75
N LEU A 30 -7.52 -1.50 5.86
CA LEU A 30 -6.39 -2.36 6.22
C LEU A 30 -6.50 -2.79 7.70
N THR A 31 -6.38 -4.09 7.94
CA THR A 31 -6.42 -4.66 9.30
C THR A 31 -5.01 -5.01 9.74
N PHE A 32 -4.44 -4.21 10.63
CA PHE A 32 -3.09 -4.41 11.16
C PHE A 32 -3.08 -5.24 12.46
N PRO A 33 -2.00 -5.97 12.76
CA PRO A 33 -0.88 -6.27 11.86
C PRO A 33 -1.22 -7.39 10.87
N PHE A 34 -0.56 -7.41 9.72
CA PHE A 34 -0.60 -8.52 8.76
C PHE A 34 0.79 -8.82 8.21
N GLY A 35 1.03 -10.05 7.75
CA GLY A 35 2.30 -10.42 7.15
C GLY A 35 2.34 -10.19 5.65
N ALA A 36 3.54 -9.92 5.15
CA ALA A 36 3.79 -9.73 3.73
C ALA A 36 5.20 -10.20 3.36
N ASP A 37 5.40 -10.44 2.07
CA ASP A 37 6.69 -10.73 1.47
C ASP A 37 7.11 -9.56 0.58
N ALA A 38 8.37 -9.16 0.62
CA ALA A 38 8.92 -8.19 -0.32
C ALA A 38 8.96 -8.83 -1.72
N SER A 39 8.06 -8.42 -2.61
CA SER A 39 7.97 -8.96 -3.97
C SER A 39 8.87 -8.21 -4.95
N LYS A 40 9.08 -6.90 -4.72
CA LYS A 40 9.93 -6.04 -5.54
C LYS A 40 11.14 -5.54 -4.77
N GLN A 41 12.27 -5.41 -5.45
CA GLN A 41 13.44 -4.71 -4.92
C GLN A 41 13.32 -3.22 -5.28
N MET A 42 13.57 -2.35 -4.31
CA MET A 42 13.55 -0.89 -4.50
C MET A 42 14.81 -0.27 -3.94
N LEU A 43 15.43 0.67 -4.66
CA LEU A 43 16.66 1.35 -4.19
C LEU A 43 16.46 2.08 -2.86
N ARG A 44 15.25 2.55 -2.58
CA ARG A 44 14.89 3.25 -1.33
C ARG A 44 14.59 2.32 -0.15
N SER A 45 14.62 1.01 -0.35
CA SER A 45 14.29 0.00 0.65
C SER A 45 15.44 -0.99 0.83
N PRO A 46 15.81 -1.34 2.08
CA PRO A 46 16.85 -2.34 2.33
C PRO A 46 16.38 -3.78 2.05
N LEU A 47 15.09 -4.01 1.82
CA LEU A 47 14.53 -5.35 1.66
C LEU A 47 14.94 -5.98 0.33
N LEU A 48 15.29 -7.26 0.41
CA LEU A 48 15.50 -8.13 -0.73
C LEU A 48 14.21 -8.86 -1.10
N SER A 49 14.10 -9.28 -2.36
CA SER A 49 12.95 -10.07 -2.82
C SER A 49 12.83 -11.38 -2.03
N GLY A 50 11.62 -11.72 -1.59
CA GLY A 50 11.28 -12.89 -0.79
C GLY A 50 11.43 -12.71 0.72
N GLU A 51 11.85 -11.54 1.20
CA GLU A 51 11.95 -11.29 2.64
C GLU A 51 10.58 -11.08 3.28
N LYS A 52 10.34 -11.79 4.39
CA LYS A 52 9.12 -11.70 5.19
C LYS A 52 9.17 -10.51 6.12
N VAL A 53 8.10 -9.73 6.13
CA VAL A 53 7.91 -8.55 6.97
C VAL A 53 6.54 -8.60 7.63
N THR A 54 6.39 -7.89 8.74
CA THR A 54 5.07 -7.65 9.34
C THR A 54 4.70 -6.20 9.13
N VAL A 55 3.59 -5.94 8.45
CA VAL A 55 3.05 -4.61 8.28
C VAL A 55 2.31 -4.21 9.55
N THR A 56 2.70 -3.09 10.14
CA THR A 56 2.22 -2.64 11.46
C THR A 56 1.32 -1.41 11.39
N GLY A 57 1.28 -0.71 10.25
CA GLY A 57 0.41 0.44 10.05
C GLY A 57 0.62 1.11 8.70
N LEU A 58 -0.29 2.01 8.34
CA LEU A 58 -0.12 2.94 7.23
C LEU A 58 0.66 4.18 7.73
N ALA A 59 1.60 4.69 6.94
CA ALA A 59 2.30 5.93 7.25
C ALA A 59 1.36 7.14 7.12
N GLY A 60 1.77 8.27 7.69
CA GLY A 60 1.03 9.52 7.53
C GLY A 60 1.01 9.99 6.07
N MET A 61 0.04 10.84 5.73
CA MET A 61 -0.06 11.36 4.37
C MET A 61 1.15 12.23 3.99
N ASP A 62 1.76 12.94 4.96
CA ASP A 62 2.99 13.71 4.74
C ASP A 62 4.21 12.85 4.37
N ASP A 63 4.17 11.55 4.70
CA ASP A 63 5.21 10.57 4.34
C ASP A 63 4.89 9.84 3.02
N CYS A 64 3.69 10.05 2.48
CA CYS A 64 3.30 9.55 1.16
C CYS A 64 3.85 10.52 0.11
N TYR A 65 5.02 10.17 -0.42
CA TYR A 65 5.62 10.86 -1.57
C TYR A 65 4.86 10.41 -2.85
N ASP A 66 5.53 9.68 -3.74
CA ASP A 66 4.96 9.20 -5.01
C ASP A 66 4.11 7.91 -4.86
N GLY A 67 3.57 7.67 -3.66
CA GLY A 67 2.81 6.46 -3.38
C GLY A 67 2.56 6.23 -1.89
N LEU A 68 1.69 5.27 -1.61
CA LEU A 68 1.33 4.92 -0.24
C LEU A 68 2.44 4.14 0.45
N VAL A 69 2.78 4.61 1.64
CA VAL A 69 3.86 4.07 2.46
C VAL A 69 3.25 3.36 3.67
N VAL A 70 3.78 2.19 4.01
CA VAL A 70 3.41 1.43 5.20
C VAL A 70 4.60 1.27 6.14
N MET A 71 4.33 1.25 7.44
CA MET A 71 5.31 0.89 8.46
C MET A 71 5.41 -0.63 8.54
N ILE A 72 6.63 -1.13 8.53
CA ILE A 72 6.91 -2.56 8.67
C ILE A 72 7.87 -2.83 9.82
N GLN A 73 7.73 -4.00 10.44
CA GLN A 73 8.71 -4.58 11.34
C GLN A 73 9.50 -5.65 10.60
N TRP A 74 10.82 -5.49 10.55
CA TRP A 74 11.75 -6.44 9.94
C TRP A 74 13.08 -6.43 10.72
N GLN A 75 13.58 -7.63 11.06
CA GLN A 75 14.82 -7.82 11.82
C GLN A 75 14.92 -6.98 13.12
N GLY A 76 13.80 -6.82 13.83
CA GLY A 76 13.75 -6.10 15.11
C GLY A 76 13.80 -4.57 14.98
N ARG A 77 13.62 -4.02 13.78
CA ARG A 77 13.53 -2.58 13.53
C ARG A 77 12.22 -2.26 12.83
N ILE A 78 11.74 -1.02 13.01
CA ILE A 78 10.57 -0.48 12.32
C ILE A 78 11.04 0.61 11.38
N PHE A 79 10.62 0.52 10.12
CA PHE A 79 10.83 1.55 9.11
C PHE A 79 9.73 1.47 8.06
N ALA A 80 9.70 2.47 7.18
CA ALA A 80 8.63 2.64 6.20
C ALA A 80 9.07 2.13 4.81
N VAL A 81 8.16 1.47 4.09
CA VAL A 81 8.36 1.02 2.70
C VAL A 81 7.12 1.32 1.88
N LEU A 82 7.27 1.39 0.54
CA LEU A 82 6.10 1.48 -0.31
C LEU A 82 5.25 0.21 -0.22
N LEU A 83 3.93 0.39 -0.21
CA LEU A 83 2.99 -0.72 -0.25
C LEU A 83 3.12 -1.56 -1.52
N GLU A 84 3.46 -0.97 -2.67
CA GLU A 84 3.65 -1.74 -3.91
C GLU A 84 4.81 -2.73 -3.85
N GLN A 85 5.75 -2.53 -2.90
CA GLN A 85 6.91 -3.39 -2.74
C GLN A 85 6.52 -4.75 -2.19
N LEU A 86 5.33 -4.83 -1.57
CA LEU A 86 4.89 -5.97 -0.78
C LEU A 86 3.85 -6.79 -1.55
N SER A 87 3.94 -8.10 -1.41
CA SER A 87 2.85 -9.04 -1.68
C SER A 87 2.32 -9.57 -0.37
N LEU A 88 1.00 -9.62 -0.21
CA LEU A 88 0.37 -10.11 1.00
C LEU A 88 0.61 -11.60 1.21
N ASP A 89 0.71 -12.01 2.47
CA ASP A 89 0.78 -13.42 2.82
C ASP A 89 -0.58 -14.13 2.69
N GLY A 90 -0.56 -15.46 2.83
CA GLY A 90 -1.76 -16.28 2.74
C GLY A 90 -2.77 -16.08 3.88
N ASP A 91 -2.29 -15.66 5.06
CA ASP A 91 -3.08 -15.54 6.29
C ASP A 91 -3.72 -14.14 6.45
N THR A 92 -3.39 -13.20 5.57
CA THR A 92 -3.97 -11.86 5.52
C THR A 92 -5.49 -11.93 5.28
N SER A 93 -6.24 -11.06 5.98
CA SER A 93 -7.69 -10.98 5.86
C SER A 93 -8.14 -10.66 4.44
N GLU A 94 -9.30 -11.19 4.03
CA GLU A 94 -9.88 -10.94 2.70
C GLU A 94 -10.04 -9.45 2.40
N LYS A 95 -10.52 -8.65 3.37
CA LYS A 95 -10.66 -7.19 3.21
C LYS A 95 -9.33 -6.48 2.97
N THR A 96 -8.31 -6.85 3.72
CA THR A 96 -6.95 -6.29 3.53
C THR A 96 -6.38 -6.72 2.19
N ARG A 97 -6.68 -7.94 1.75
CA ARG A 97 -6.29 -8.44 0.43
C ARG A 97 -6.93 -7.66 -0.70
N GLU A 98 -8.24 -7.53 -0.68
CA GLU A 98 -8.98 -6.74 -1.67
C GLU A 98 -8.46 -5.30 -1.73
N ALA A 99 -8.29 -4.63 -0.59
CA ALA A 99 -7.83 -3.24 -0.56
C ALA A 99 -6.43 -3.04 -1.16
N VAL A 100 -5.50 -3.96 -0.89
CA VAL A 100 -4.13 -3.89 -1.45
C VAL A 100 -4.12 -4.24 -2.94
N GLU A 101 -4.93 -5.22 -3.36
CA GLU A 101 -5.07 -5.58 -4.77
C GLU A 101 -5.68 -4.42 -5.59
N ASP A 102 -6.68 -3.72 -5.03
CA ASP A 102 -7.31 -2.55 -5.61
C ASP A 102 -6.29 -1.41 -5.82
N TRP A 103 -5.47 -1.14 -4.81
CA TRP A 103 -4.37 -0.16 -4.92
C TRP A 103 -3.34 -0.56 -5.98
N GLN A 104 -2.92 -1.84 -6.00
CA GLN A 104 -1.96 -2.33 -6.99
C GLN A 104 -2.50 -2.26 -8.42
N TYR A 105 -3.79 -2.53 -8.60
CA TYR A 105 -4.47 -2.38 -9.88
C TYR A 105 -4.50 -0.93 -10.35
N TRP A 106 -4.80 0.01 -9.44
CA TRP A 106 -4.82 1.44 -9.75
C TRP A 106 -3.45 1.95 -10.19
N ILE A 107 -2.40 1.61 -9.44
CA ILE A 107 -1.00 1.95 -9.78
C ILE A 107 -0.58 1.36 -11.14
N SER A 108 -0.97 0.12 -11.42
CA SER A 108 -0.65 -0.50 -12.71
C SER A 108 -1.38 0.17 -13.89
N SER A 109 -2.52 0.81 -13.65
CA SER A 109 -3.35 1.43 -14.69
C SER A 109 -2.98 2.89 -14.93
N HIS A 110 -2.53 3.61 -13.90
CA HIS A 110 -2.19 5.04 -13.96
C HIS A 110 -0.68 5.30 -14.02
N GLY A 111 0.14 4.26 -13.83
CA GLY A 111 1.59 4.38 -13.75
C GLY A 111 2.02 4.93 -12.39
N LEU A 112 3.27 4.64 -12.00
CA LEU A 112 3.91 5.42 -10.94
C LEU A 112 4.12 6.82 -11.50
N LEU A 113 3.70 7.85 -10.77
CA LEU A 113 4.02 9.24 -11.13
C LEU A 113 5.55 9.33 -11.18
N TYR A 114 6.11 9.51 -12.39
CA TYR A 114 7.55 9.60 -12.68
C TYR A 114 7.94 11.03 -13.04
#